data_AF-A0A961ELR9-F1
#
_entry.id   AF-A0A961ELR9-F1
#
_cell.length_a   1.000
_cell.length_b   1.000
_cell.length_c   1.000
_cell.angle_alpha   90.00
_cell.angle_beta   90.00
_cell.angle_gamma   90.00
#
_symmetry.space_group_name_H-M   'P 1'
#
loop_
_entity.id
_entity.type
_entity.pdbx_description
1 polymer ?
#
loop_
_entity_poly.entity_id
_entity_poly.type
_entity_poly.pdbx_seq_one_letter_code
_entity_poly.pdbx_strand_id
1 'polypeptide(L)'
;KGEIIIGTAGCKVDPIADGNINLQNNYGPIAICMMTVKNNILLHNNHNRIGVFDNTVRGGIQVAGNDSPAIRLRNNTVGHNMALRNNDVKIAFVAKNNTIGGQGQCFGNDIAPTGSGNTAGGGLTGQCTNLD
;
A
#
# COMPACT_ATOMS: atom_id res chain seq x y z
N LYS A 1 10.60 7.39 19.05
CA LYS A 1 10.25 6.39 18.00
C LYS A 1 10.65 6.99 16.65
N GLY A 2 11.42 6.25 15.86
CA GLY A 2 11.92 6.70 14.55
C GLY A 2 10.96 6.37 13.41
N GLU A 3 11.11 7.06 12.29
CA GLU A 3 10.42 6.76 11.04
C GLU A 3 11.12 5.59 10.34
N ILE A 4 10.32 4.64 9.83
CA ILE A 4 10.81 3.55 8.99
C ILE A 4 10.67 4.01 7.55
N ILE A 5 11.79 4.37 6.93
CA ILE A 5 11.85 4.70 5.50
C ILE A 5 12.60 3.56 4.78
N ILE A 6 11.94 2.95 3.81
CA ILE A 6 12.51 1.98 2.88
C ILE A 6 12.39 2.62 1.49
N GLY A 7 13.44 3.31 1.04
CA GLY A 7 13.33 4.14 -0.16
C GLY A 7 14.24 5.37 -0.18
N THR A 8 14.13 6.21 -1.22
CA THR A 8 15.14 7.16 -1.74
C THR A 8 15.62 8.32 -0.85
N ALA A 9 15.23 8.38 0.42
CA ALA A 9 15.98 9.10 1.46
C ALA A 9 16.34 8.12 2.60
N GLY A 10 17.10 7.10 2.23
CA GLY A 10 17.34 5.85 2.98
C GLY A 10 17.84 4.68 2.11
N CYS A 11 17.73 4.80 0.77
CA CYS A 11 18.19 3.83 -0.24
C CYS A 11 19.72 3.75 -0.35
N LYS A 12 20.37 3.21 0.67
CA LYS A 12 21.70 2.59 0.52
C LYS A 12 21.63 1.07 0.70
N VAL A 13 20.46 0.51 0.46
CA VAL A 13 20.19 -0.92 0.34
C VAL A 13 19.67 -1.09 -1.08
N ASP A 14 20.17 -2.09 -1.81
CA ASP A 14 19.76 -2.33 -3.21
C ASP A 14 18.24 -2.19 -3.32
N PRO A 15 17.72 -1.40 -4.28
CA PRO A 15 16.29 -1.07 -4.37
C PRO A 15 15.43 -2.28 -4.77
N ILE A 16 15.99 -3.48 -4.65
CA ILE A 16 15.38 -4.76 -4.98
C ILE A 16 15.18 -5.54 -3.69
N ALA A 17 13.92 -5.81 -3.37
CA ALA A 17 13.59 -6.83 -2.38
C ALA A 17 13.25 -8.13 -3.11
N ASP A 18 14.15 -9.12 -3.03
CA ASP A 18 13.92 -10.44 -3.64
C ASP A 18 12.82 -11.24 -2.93
N GLY A 19 12.59 -10.93 -1.65
CA GLY A 19 11.53 -11.50 -0.83
C GLY A 19 10.31 -10.58 -0.68
N ASN A 20 9.52 -10.86 0.35
CA ASN A 20 8.45 -9.96 0.77
C ASN A 20 9.05 -8.80 1.59
N ILE A 21 8.46 -7.62 1.48
CA ILE A 21 8.55 -6.62 2.55
C ILE A 21 7.37 -6.90 3.49
N ASN A 22 7.65 -7.26 4.75
CA ASN A 22 6.63 -7.49 5.75
C ASN A 22 6.85 -6.56 6.95
N LEU A 23 5.95 -5.57 7.13
CA LEU A 23 5.98 -4.65 8.26
C LEU A 23 4.72 -4.80 9.10
N GLN A 24 4.94 -5.16 10.36
CA GLN A 24 3.89 -5.46 11.32
C GLN A 24 4.15 -4.83 12.68
N ASN A 25 3.09 -4.49 13.41
CA ASN A 25 3.14 -3.97 14.78
C ASN A 25 4.06 -2.75 14.94
N ASN A 26 4.16 -1.91 13.91
CA ASN A 26 4.97 -0.70 13.95
C ASN A 26 4.17 0.47 14.51
N TYR A 27 4.81 1.24 15.38
CA TYR A 27 4.23 2.44 15.98
C TYR A 27 4.82 3.75 15.46
N GLY A 28 5.89 3.66 14.66
CA GLY A 28 6.46 4.80 13.93
C GLY A 28 5.83 4.93 12.54
N PRO A 29 5.96 6.09 11.88
CA PRO A 29 5.54 6.24 10.50
C PRO A 29 6.32 5.28 9.58
N ILE A 30 5.66 4.81 8.52
CA ILE A 30 6.23 3.95 7.48
C ILE A 30 6.16 4.67 6.14
N ALA A 31 7.27 4.68 5.41
CA ALA A 31 7.34 5.04 4.00
C ALA A 31 8.09 3.97 3.22
N ILE A 32 7.44 3.35 2.23
CA ILE A 32 8.07 2.46 1.24
C ILE A 32 8.03 3.16 -0.10
N CYS A 33 9.17 3.55 -0.66
CA CYS A 33 9.21 4.30 -1.90
C CYS A 33 10.31 3.88 -2.88
N MET A 34 9.99 3.94 -4.17
CA MET A 34 10.92 3.72 -5.28
C MET A 34 11.64 2.36 -5.23
N MET A 35 10.93 1.30 -4.82
CA MET A 35 11.44 -0.06 -4.74
C MET A 35 10.96 -0.94 -5.90
N THR A 36 11.77 -1.94 -6.26
CA THR A 36 11.35 -3.13 -6.99
C THR A 36 11.23 -4.30 -6.03
N VAL A 37 10.01 -4.81 -5.81
CA VAL A 37 9.74 -5.93 -4.90
C VAL A 37 9.35 -7.15 -5.73
N LYS A 38 10.13 -8.23 -5.68
CA LYS A 38 9.87 -9.44 -6.48
C LYS A 38 8.64 -10.20 -5.98
N ASN A 39 8.35 -10.14 -4.68
CA ASN A 39 7.16 -10.76 -4.11
C ASN A 39 6.17 -9.69 -3.64
N ASN A 40 5.82 -9.68 -2.36
CA ASN A 40 4.71 -8.86 -1.85
C ASN A 40 5.17 -7.74 -0.92
N ILE A 41 4.37 -6.70 -0.84
CA ILE A 41 4.39 -5.76 0.29
C ILE A 41 3.21 -6.09 1.21
N LEU A 42 3.52 -6.44 2.45
CA LEU A 42 2.57 -6.83 3.49
C LEU A 42 2.65 -5.82 4.64
N LEU A 43 1.57 -5.09 4.86
CA LEU A 43 1.45 -4.04 5.88
C LEU A 43 0.27 -4.34 6.78
N HIS A 44 0.53 -4.83 7.99
CA HIS A 44 -0.54 -5.25 8.88
C HIS A 44 -0.33 -4.88 10.35
N ASN A 45 -1.42 -4.56 11.05
CA ASN A 45 -1.38 -4.17 12.47
C ASN A 45 -0.39 -3.04 12.77
N ASN A 46 -0.23 -2.06 11.87
CA ASN A 46 0.59 -0.87 12.14
C ASN A 46 -0.29 0.25 12.72
N HIS A 47 0.32 1.10 13.53
CA HIS A 47 -0.36 2.04 14.43
C HIS A 47 -0.09 3.52 14.10
N ASN A 48 0.43 3.81 12.91
CA ASN A 48 0.83 5.16 12.52
C ASN A 48 0.71 5.34 11.01
N ARG A 49 1.10 6.50 10.48
CA ARG A 49 0.99 6.82 9.06
C ARG A 49 1.75 5.81 8.19
N ILE A 50 1.12 5.42 7.09
CA ILE A 50 1.66 4.49 6.10
C ILE A 50 1.68 5.17 4.73
N GLY A 51 2.83 5.13 4.06
CA GLY A 51 3.03 5.57 2.69
C GLY A 51 3.67 4.49 1.83
N VAL A 52 3.09 4.22 0.66
CA VAL A 52 3.60 3.28 -0.34
C VAL A 52 3.60 3.98 -1.70
N PHE A 53 4.77 4.37 -2.19
CA PHE A 53 4.91 5.33 -3.30
C PHE A 53 5.85 4.82 -4.39
N ASP A 54 5.44 4.91 -5.65
CA ASP A 54 6.34 4.75 -6.80
C ASP A 54 7.08 3.38 -6.81
N ASN A 55 6.43 2.31 -6.33
CA ASN A 55 7.02 0.98 -6.30
C ASN A 55 6.57 0.13 -7.49
N THR A 56 7.45 -0.78 -7.91
CA THR A 56 7.10 -1.92 -8.78
C THR A 56 7.08 -3.20 -7.93
N VAL A 57 5.91 -3.79 -7.73
CA VAL A 57 5.71 -5.00 -6.93
C VAL A 57 5.23 -6.11 -7.86
N ARG A 58 6.04 -7.13 -8.12
CA ARG A 58 5.66 -8.24 -9.02
C ARG A 58 4.57 -9.12 -8.41
N GLY A 59 4.54 -9.27 -7.09
CA GLY A 59 3.44 -9.89 -6.35
C GLY A 59 2.27 -8.94 -6.12
N GLY A 60 1.70 -8.98 -4.92
CA GLY A 60 0.60 -8.12 -4.49
C GLY A 60 1.01 -7.11 -3.42
N ILE A 61 0.13 -6.13 -3.19
CA ILE A 61 0.19 -5.25 -2.02
C ILE A 61 -1.00 -5.56 -1.13
N GLN A 62 -0.74 -5.88 0.13
CA GLN A 62 -1.77 -6.10 1.15
C GLN A 62 -1.59 -5.09 2.28
N VAL A 63 -2.62 -4.27 2.50
CA VAL A 63 -2.72 -3.34 3.63
C VAL A 63 -3.94 -3.74 4.45
N ALA A 64 -3.72 -4.37 5.60
CA ALA A 64 -4.80 -4.95 6.37
C ALA A 64 -4.69 -4.78 7.90
N GLY A 65 -5.80 -4.45 8.57
CA GLY A 65 -5.84 -4.41 10.04
C GLY A 65 -5.00 -3.28 10.65
N ASN A 66 -4.72 -2.20 9.93
CA ASN A 66 -3.93 -1.10 10.47
C ASN A 66 -4.84 -0.08 11.19
N ASP A 67 -4.38 0.42 12.33
CA ASP A 67 -4.93 1.59 13.02
C ASP A 67 -4.04 2.77 12.66
N SER A 68 -4.45 3.60 11.71
CA SER A 68 -3.56 4.58 11.10
C SER A 68 -4.23 5.95 10.96
N PRO A 69 -3.56 7.05 11.35
CA PRO A 69 -4.08 8.37 11.03
C PRO A 69 -4.27 8.56 9.52
N ALA A 70 -3.33 8.04 8.71
CA ALA A 70 -3.45 8.09 7.27
C ALA A 70 -2.71 6.94 6.58
N ILE A 71 -3.30 6.45 5.49
CA ILE A 71 -2.72 5.44 4.60
C ILE A 71 -2.74 6.00 3.18
N ARG A 72 -1.60 5.96 2.49
CA ARG A 72 -1.47 6.47 1.12
C ARG A 72 -0.74 5.47 0.22
N LEU A 73 -1.42 5.00 -0.82
CA LEU A 73 -0.84 4.18 -1.89
C LEU A 73 -0.89 4.98 -3.19
N ARG A 74 0.27 5.38 -3.72
CA ARG A 74 0.35 6.20 -4.93
C ARG A 74 1.36 5.70 -5.93
N ASN A 75 1.00 5.76 -7.22
CA ASN A 75 1.91 5.49 -8.34
C ASN A 75 2.58 4.09 -8.27
N ASN A 76 1.92 3.09 -7.68
CA ASN A 76 2.49 1.75 -7.63
C ASN A 76 2.07 0.93 -8.85
N THR A 77 2.99 0.13 -9.37
CA THR A 77 2.68 -0.95 -10.31
C THR A 77 2.68 -2.28 -9.56
N VAL A 78 1.57 -2.99 -9.57
CA VAL A 78 1.34 -4.23 -8.82
C VAL A 78 0.99 -5.35 -9.80
N GLY A 79 1.78 -6.42 -9.84
CA GLY A 79 1.61 -7.51 -10.81
C GLY A 79 0.38 -8.37 -10.52
N HIS A 80 0.01 -8.51 -9.24
CA HIS A 80 -1.17 -9.26 -8.80
C HIS A 80 -2.22 -8.33 -8.20
N ASN A 81 -2.81 -8.69 -7.06
CA ASN A 81 -3.89 -7.94 -6.44
C ASN A 81 -3.37 -6.83 -5.53
N MET A 82 -4.15 -5.75 -5.42
CA MET A 82 -4.03 -4.77 -4.35
C MET A 82 -5.21 -4.96 -3.40
N ALA A 83 -4.94 -5.36 -2.16
CA ALA A 83 -5.95 -5.66 -1.15
C ALA A 83 -5.85 -4.68 0.03
N LEU A 84 -6.89 -3.84 0.19
CA LEU A 84 -7.03 -2.85 1.25
C LEU A 84 -8.18 -3.27 2.18
N ARG A 85 -7.89 -3.91 3.31
CA ARG A 85 -8.92 -4.58 4.12
C ARG A 85 -8.91 -4.22 5.58
N ASN A 86 -10.07 -3.95 6.17
CA ASN A 86 -10.22 -3.85 7.62
C ASN A 86 -9.25 -2.85 8.27
N ASN A 87 -9.01 -1.70 7.65
CA ASN A 87 -8.17 -0.65 8.24
C ASN A 87 -9.04 0.40 8.95
N ASP A 88 -8.69 0.70 10.20
CA ASP A 88 -9.19 1.85 10.97
C ASP A 88 -8.33 3.06 10.57
N VAL A 89 -8.83 3.84 9.61
CA VAL A 89 -8.16 5.04 9.13
C VAL A 89 -8.89 6.27 9.64
N LYS A 90 -8.19 7.15 10.37
CA LYS A 90 -8.83 8.25 11.10
C LYS A 90 -8.96 9.56 10.31
N ILE A 91 -8.05 9.82 9.37
CA ILE A 91 -7.99 11.11 8.65
C ILE A 91 -8.06 10.93 7.14
N ALA A 92 -7.20 10.10 6.56
CA ALA A 92 -7.10 10.01 5.10
C ALA A 92 -6.66 8.63 4.63
N PHE A 93 -7.53 7.99 3.85
CA PHE A 93 -7.21 6.81 3.07
C PHE A 93 -7.18 7.18 1.59
N VAL A 94 -5.99 7.16 0.97
CA VAL A 94 -5.81 7.52 -0.43
C VAL A 94 -5.21 6.35 -1.22
N ALA A 95 -5.88 5.94 -2.29
CA ALA A 95 -5.35 5.06 -3.33
C ALA A 95 -5.46 5.79 -4.67
N LYS A 96 -4.33 6.18 -5.25
CA LYS A 96 -4.30 7.04 -6.45
C LYS A 96 -3.24 6.57 -7.45
N ASN A 97 -3.56 6.57 -8.74
CA ASN A 97 -2.62 6.27 -9.81
C ASN A 97 -1.92 4.91 -9.68
N ASN A 98 -2.59 3.88 -9.17
CA ASN A 98 -2.00 2.54 -9.08
C ASN A 98 -2.39 1.70 -10.31
N THR A 99 -1.43 0.98 -10.89
CA THR A 99 -1.66 0.02 -11.96
C THR A 99 -1.62 -1.38 -11.38
N ILE A 100 -2.73 -2.11 -11.44
CA ILE A 100 -2.92 -3.39 -10.78
C ILE A 100 -3.18 -4.45 -11.86
N GLY A 101 -2.32 -5.47 -11.96
CA GLY A 101 -2.48 -6.55 -12.93
C GLY A 101 -3.66 -7.46 -12.60
N GLY A 102 -3.92 -7.68 -11.31
CA GLY A 102 -5.08 -8.40 -10.81
C GLY A 102 -6.26 -7.48 -10.44
N GLN A 103 -6.89 -7.76 -9.30
CA GLN A 103 -8.02 -7.01 -8.78
C GLN A 103 -7.59 -5.96 -7.73
N GLY A 104 -8.26 -4.81 -7.73
CA GLY A 104 -8.24 -3.86 -6.61
C GLY A 104 -9.41 -4.13 -5.67
N GLN A 105 -9.13 -4.52 -4.43
CA GLN A 105 -10.13 -5.02 -3.49
C GLN A 105 -10.13 -4.21 -2.20
N CYS A 106 -11.24 -3.53 -1.90
CA CYS A 106 -11.34 -2.66 -0.73
C CYS A 106 -12.58 -2.97 0.09
N PHE A 107 -12.38 -3.54 1.28
CA PHE A 107 -13.48 -4.05 2.10
C PHE A 107 -13.25 -3.81 3.59
N GLY A 108 -14.31 -3.45 4.30
CA GLY A 108 -14.29 -3.33 5.76
C GLY A 108 -13.40 -2.21 6.30
N ASN A 109 -12.95 -1.26 5.48
CA ASN A 109 -12.21 -0.10 5.98
C ASN A 109 -13.20 0.91 6.56
N ASP A 110 -12.89 1.51 7.70
CA ASP A 110 -13.78 2.48 8.36
C ASP A 110 -14.00 3.72 7.49
N ILE A 111 -12.94 4.16 6.81
CA ILE A 111 -13.01 5.16 5.75
C ILE A 111 -12.73 4.47 4.41
N ALA A 112 -13.64 4.64 3.45
CA ALA A 112 -13.43 4.20 2.08
C ALA A 112 -12.21 4.92 1.45
N PRO A 113 -11.33 4.22 0.73
CA PRO A 113 -10.23 4.89 0.03
C PRO A 113 -10.76 5.90 -0.99
N THR A 114 -10.07 7.02 -1.11
CA THR A 114 -10.33 8.09 -2.08
C THR A 114 -9.19 8.20 -3.08
N GLY A 115 -9.43 8.82 -4.23
CA GLY A 115 -8.42 9.00 -5.28
C GLY A 115 -9.01 8.77 -6.66
N SER A 116 -8.14 8.63 -7.65
CA SER A 116 -8.50 8.38 -9.05
C SER A 116 -7.28 7.84 -9.81
N GLY A 117 -7.48 7.42 -11.05
CA GLY A 117 -6.42 6.96 -11.95
C GLY A 117 -5.92 5.55 -11.63
N ASN A 118 -6.68 4.74 -10.88
CA ASN A 118 -6.28 3.37 -10.58
C ASN A 118 -6.80 2.43 -11.67
N THR A 119 -5.94 1.63 -12.25
CA THR A 119 -6.35 0.59 -13.21
C THR A 119 -6.21 -0.78 -12.57
N ALA A 120 -7.15 -1.69 -12.85
CA ALA A 120 -7.10 -3.06 -12.39
C ALA A 120 -7.54 -4.02 -13.49
N GLY A 121 -6.68 -4.95 -13.89
CA GLY A 121 -6.98 -5.93 -14.94
C GLY A 121 -8.18 -6.82 -14.62
N GLY A 122 -8.41 -7.09 -13.33
CA GLY A 122 -9.59 -7.78 -12.82
C GLY A 122 -10.71 -6.87 -12.28
N GLY A 123 -10.58 -5.55 -12.44
CA GLY A 123 -11.52 -4.55 -11.94
C GLY A 123 -11.27 -4.10 -10.50
N LEU A 124 -11.91 -2.98 -10.15
CA LEU A 124 -11.95 -2.42 -8.80
C LEU A 124 -13.26 -2.84 -8.12
N THR A 125 -13.18 -3.23 -6.85
CA THR A 125 -14.32 -3.81 -6.12
C THR A 125 -14.46 -3.26 -4.71
N GLY A 126 -15.70 -3.32 -4.20
CA GLY A 126 -16.06 -2.84 -2.87
C GLY A 126 -15.94 -1.32 -2.76
N GLN A 127 -15.27 -0.84 -1.73
CA GLN A 127 -15.07 0.59 -1.49
C GLN A 127 -14.16 1.26 -2.54
N CYS A 128 -13.51 0.49 -3.42
CA CYS A 128 -12.63 1.02 -4.46
C CYS A 128 -13.28 1.17 -5.83
N THR A 129 -14.56 0.84 -5.98
CA THR A 129 -15.23 0.74 -7.29
C THR A 129 -15.24 2.06 -8.07
N ASN A 130 -15.13 3.21 -7.41
CA ASN A 130 -15.14 4.54 -8.04
C ASN A 130 -13.76 5.23 -8.04
N LEU A 131 -12.67 4.44 -8.08
CA LEU A 131 -11.29 4.95 -8.02
C LEU A 131 -10.52 4.80 -9.33
N ASP A 132 -11.21 4.51 -10.43
CA ASP A 132 -10.62 4.41 -11.75
C ASP A 132 -9.93 5.70 -12.23
#